data_AF-A0A168BWC8-F1
#
_entry.id   AF-A0A168BWC8-F1
#
_cell.length_a   1.000
_cell.length_b   1.000
_cell.length_c   1.000
_cell.angle_alpha   90.00
_cell.angle_beta   90.00
_cell.angle_gamma   90.00
#
_symmetry.space_group_name_H-M   'P 1'
#
loop_
_entity.id
_entity.type
_entity.pdbx_description
1 polymer ?
#
loop_
_entity_poly.entity_id
_entity_poly.type
_entity_poly.pdbx_seq_one_letter_code
_entity_poly.pdbx_strand_id
1 'polypeptide(L)'
;MTIDCFFKSNPTFSFEALRAAGYSNYGGADLAEVVAICARISPGNEDDWVRGWQKAAERAASQAERSASVKNNESARQAYLRASNYFRTAEFFRREDYDKDELAQFLYASSEECFEKAMALSEYAYEAVAIPYEETTLPGYFVAVDKTAKPRKTIVFNGGYDSTSSEGWFAIGAAALARGYNFLAFDGPGQGGAIRNQKLPFRPDWERVLTPVLDHALARADVDPGRLVVFGWSMGGYLVARAATREHRAAALILDDGVLDFGAAFRARQPAFVQRLVEQGYDGVCDWLSGVMAAMDTGVRWALRNGRWTMGVRSASELARATRAYTLVGSGQDIKTPCLVMDAENDHFLKGQPELLRETLTCENEFVSLKAEEGADTHCHQGAFFRTHQVIFDYLAKRIGVNGA
;
A
#
# COMPACT_ATOMS: atom_id res chain seq x y z
N MET A 1 15.19 16.59 -3.91
CA MET A 1 14.71 15.29 -4.46
C MET A 1 13.23 15.46 -4.84
N THR A 2 12.63 14.57 -5.64
CA THR A 2 11.19 14.67 -6.02
C THR A 2 10.29 14.78 -4.79
N ILE A 3 10.70 14.14 -3.69
CA ILE A 3 10.03 14.20 -2.39
C ILE A 3 9.92 15.62 -1.80
N ASP A 4 10.68 16.63 -2.27
CA ASP A 4 10.66 17.99 -1.70
C ASP A 4 9.76 18.97 -2.49
N CYS A 5 9.05 18.50 -3.52
CA CYS A 5 8.36 19.36 -4.48
C CYS A 5 7.13 20.08 -3.93
N PHE A 6 6.38 19.47 -2.99
CA PHE A 6 5.14 20.06 -2.46
C PHE A 6 5.37 20.83 -1.15
N PHE A 7 6.13 20.26 -0.21
CA PHE A 7 6.36 20.86 1.11
C PHE A 7 7.83 20.74 1.53
N LYS A 8 8.67 21.70 1.13
CA LYS A 8 10.12 21.70 1.40
C LYS A 8 10.50 21.54 2.88
N SER A 9 9.70 22.09 3.80
CA SER A 9 9.97 22.01 5.24
C SER A 9 9.24 20.86 5.94
N ASN A 10 8.48 20.04 5.22
CA ASN A 10 7.82 18.85 5.76
C ASN A 10 7.84 17.70 4.74
N PRO A 11 8.91 16.87 4.75
CA PRO A 11 9.07 15.77 3.81
C PRO A 11 7.94 14.75 3.84
N THR A 12 7.31 14.52 4.99
CA THR A 12 6.18 13.58 5.13
C THR A 12 4.95 14.07 4.37
N PHE A 13 4.56 15.35 4.54
CA PHE A 13 3.47 15.93 3.75
C PHE A 13 3.80 15.92 2.26
N SER A 14 5.06 16.17 1.92
CA SER A 14 5.50 16.22 0.54
C SER A 14 5.51 14.84 -0.14
N PHE A 15 5.88 13.78 0.59
CA PHE A 15 5.75 12.41 0.14
C PHE A 15 4.29 12.00 -0.08
N GLU A 16 3.41 12.28 0.88
CA GLU A 16 1.99 11.93 0.74
C GLU A 16 1.29 12.72 -0.38
N ALA A 17 1.69 13.97 -0.60
CA ALA A 17 1.22 14.75 -1.75
C ALA A 17 1.75 14.19 -3.08
N LEU A 18 3.00 13.73 -3.11
CA LEU A 18 3.58 13.04 -4.27
C LEU A 18 2.87 11.72 -4.57
N ARG A 19 2.57 10.92 -3.54
CA ARG A 19 1.74 9.70 -3.65
C ARG A 19 0.37 10.02 -4.25
N ALA A 20 -0.32 11.02 -3.71
CA ALA A 20 -1.61 11.45 -4.24
C ALA A 20 -1.51 11.91 -5.70
N ALA A 21 -0.49 12.70 -6.06
CA ALA A 21 -0.26 13.15 -7.43
C ALA A 21 0.12 12.02 -8.39
N GLY A 22 0.91 11.04 -7.94
CA GLY A 22 1.35 9.90 -8.75
C GLY A 22 0.19 9.05 -9.26
N TYR A 23 -0.92 9.00 -8.51
CA TYR A 23 -2.13 8.30 -8.95
C TYR A 23 -2.86 8.97 -10.12
N SER A 24 -2.43 10.15 -10.58
CA SER A 24 -2.93 10.77 -11.81
C SER A 24 -2.77 9.87 -13.04
N ASN A 25 -1.72 9.04 -13.08
CA ASN A 25 -1.48 8.05 -14.13
C ASN A 25 -2.66 7.07 -14.32
N TYR A 26 -3.46 6.84 -13.27
CA TYR A 26 -4.60 5.91 -13.25
C TYR A 26 -5.90 6.56 -12.76
N GLY A 27 -6.02 7.88 -12.93
CA GLY A 27 -7.26 8.64 -12.69
C GLY A 27 -7.55 8.99 -11.24
N GLY A 28 -6.63 8.73 -10.31
CA GLY A 28 -6.77 9.06 -8.88
C GLY A 28 -6.48 10.52 -8.56
N ALA A 29 -5.97 11.31 -9.50
CA ALA A 29 -5.72 12.74 -9.30
C ALA A 29 -5.63 13.50 -10.63
N ASP A 30 -5.74 14.81 -10.54
CA ASP A 30 -5.20 15.73 -11.54
C ASP A 30 -4.04 16.51 -10.91
N LEU A 31 -2.89 16.57 -11.60
CA LEU A 31 -1.68 17.20 -11.05
C LEU A 31 -1.94 18.65 -10.61
N ALA A 32 -2.66 19.42 -11.42
CA ALA A 32 -2.98 20.81 -11.09
C ALA A 32 -3.92 20.95 -9.88
N GLU A 33 -4.81 19.99 -9.65
CA GLU A 33 -5.64 19.97 -8.43
C GLU A 33 -4.77 19.74 -7.20
N VAL A 34 -3.85 18.78 -7.24
CA VAL A 34 -2.93 18.51 -6.13
C VAL A 34 -2.06 19.72 -5.82
N VAL A 35 -1.49 20.38 -6.84
CA VAL A 35 -0.75 21.64 -6.68
C VAL A 35 -1.62 22.71 -6.02
N ALA A 36 -2.86 22.90 -6.48
CA ALA A 36 -3.77 23.90 -5.94
C ALA A 36 -4.24 23.61 -4.50
N ILE A 37 -4.36 22.34 -4.12
CA ILE A 37 -4.67 21.89 -2.76
C ILE A 37 -3.48 22.19 -1.85
N CYS A 38 -2.29 21.70 -2.23
CA CYS A 38 -1.07 21.82 -1.42
C CYS A 38 -0.64 23.27 -1.21
N ALA A 39 -0.87 24.16 -2.19
CA ALA A 39 -0.58 25.59 -2.08
C ALA A 39 -1.35 26.31 -0.95
N ARG A 40 -2.37 25.67 -0.37
CA ARG A 40 -3.21 26.22 0.71
C ARG A 40 -3.00 25.52 2.05
N ILE A 41 -2.09 24.55 2.11
CA ILE A 41 -1.79 23.78 3.33
C ILE A 41 -0.51 24.32 3.94
N SER A 42 -0.53 24.66 5.23
CA SER A 42 0.68 25.01 5.95
C SER A 42 1.52 23.74 6.20
N PRO A 43 2.84 23.72 5.90
CA PRO A 43 3.67 22.54 6.15
C PRO A 43 3.59 22.07 7.61
N GLY A 44 3.23 20.79 7.83
CA GLY A 44 3.11 20.19 9.17
C GLY A 44 1.82 20.52 9.94
N ASN A 45 0.91 21.29 9.35
CA ASN A 45 -0.42 21.52 9.92
C ASN A 45 -1.40 20.43 9.46
N GLU A 46 -1.63 19.43 10.32
CA GLU A 46 -2.52 18.30 10.05
C GLU A 46 -3.99 18.73 9.87
N ASP A 47 -4.43 19.82 10.50
CA ASP A 47 -5.80 20.35 10.33
C ASP A 47 -5.99 21.01 8.96
N ASP A 48 -4.99 21.77 8.49
CA ASP A 48 -5.01 22.33 7.14
C ASP A 48 -5.00 21.22 6.09
N TRP A 49 -4.21 20.16 6.33
CA TRP A 49 -4.16 18.98 5.48
C TRP A 49 -5.53 18.33 5.32
N VAL A 50 -6.15 17.93 6.44
CA VAL A 50 -7.48 17.28 6.43
C VAL A 50 -8.49 18.17 5.72
N ARG A 51 -8.55 19.45 6.07
CA ARG A 51 -9.52 20.41 5.48
C ARG A 51 -9.32 20.60 3.98
N GLY A 52 -8.07 20.73 3.54
CA GLY A 52 -7.73 20.97 2.14
C GLY A 52 -8.10 19.79 1.25
N TRP A 53 -7.70 18.58 1.67
CA TRP A 53 -7.97 17.35 0.94
C TRP A 53 -9.44 16.94 1.01
N GLN A 54 -10.10 17.05 2.17
CA GLN A 54 -11.53 16.76 2.31
C GLN A 54 -12.37 17.64 1.38
N LYS A 55 -12.11 18.97 1.37
CA LYS A 55 -12.83 19.89 0.48
C LYS A 55 -12.64 19.57 -1.01
N ALA A 56 -11.46 19.07 -1.37
CA ALA A 56 -11.20 18.63 -2.75
C ALA A 56 -11.93 17.33 -3.07
N ALA A 57 -11.94 16.38 -2.14
CA ALA A 57 -12.65 15.11 -2.28
C ALA A 57 -14.16 15.31 -2.44
N GLU A 58 -14.79 16.12 -1.57
CA GLU A 58 -16.21 16.48 -1.64
C GLU A 58 -16.55 17.18 -2.97
N ARG A 59 -15.67 18.05 -3.46
CA ARG A 59 -15.83 18.69 -4.77
C ARG A 59 -15.81 17.67 -5.91
N ALA A 60 -14.86 16.74 -5.89
CA ALA A 60 -14.74 15.69 -6.89
C ALA A 60 -15.95 14.74 -6.85
N ALA A 61 -16.39 14.31 -5.66
CA ALA A 61 -17.60 13.50 -5.49
C ALA A 61 -18.83 14.22 -6.04
N SER A 62 -19.00 15.52 -5.75
CA SER A 62 -20.09 16.34 -6.29
C SER A 62 -20.03 16.47 -7.82
N GLN A 63 -18.83 16.55 -8.42
CA GLN A 63 -18.66 16.52 -9.89
C GLN A 63 -19.07 15.16 -10.47
N ALA A 64 -18.76 14.07 -9.76
CA ALA A 64 -19.12 12.72 -10.14
C ALA A 64 -20.64 12.53 -10.17
N GLU A 65 -21.33 12.94 -9.10
CA GLU A 65 -22.79 12.87 -9.01
C GLU A 65 -23.49 13.72 -10.09
N ARG A 66 -22.96 14.90 -10.41
CA ARG A 66 -23.47 15.71 -11.54
C ARG A 66 -23.34 14.97 -12.87
N SER A 67 -22.20 14.35 -13.13
CA SER A 67 -21.96 13.60 -14.37
C SER A 67 -22.83 12.35 -14.45
N ALA A 68 -23.02 11.65 -13.33
CA ALA A 68 -23.89 10.49 -13.22
C ALA A 68 -25.36 10.84 -13.50
N SER A 69 -25.85 12.00 -13.01
CA SER A 69 -27.24 12.42 -13.22
C SER A 69 -27.62 12.66 -14.69
N VAL A 70 -26.63 12.94 -15.55
CA VAL A 70 -26.80 13.07 -17.01
C VAL A 70 -26.32 11.82 -17.78
N LYS A 71 -26.08 10.71 -17.07
CA LYS A 71 -25.61 9.41 -17.62
C LYS A 71 -24.27 9.48 -18.36
N ASN A 72 -23.43 10.46 -18.02
CA ASN A 72 -22.05 10.51 -18.50
C ASN A 72 -21.16 9.68 -17.56
N ASN A 73 -21.20 8.36 -17.75
CA ASN A 73 -20.54 7.39 -16.88
C ASN A 73 -19.02 7.58 -16.81
N GLU A 74 -18.37 7.93 -17.93
CA GLU A 74 -16.92 8.08 -17.96
C GLU A 74 -16.46 9.28 -17.12
N SER A 75 -17.10 10.44 -17.29
CA SER A 75 -16.78 11.61 -16.45
C SER A 75 -17.13 11.39 -14.98
N ALA A 76 -18.22 10.66 -14.69
CA ALA A 76 -18.58 10.29 -13.33
C ALA A 76 -17.52 9.38 -12.69
N ARG A 77 -17.13 8.31 -13.38
CA ARG A 77 -16.10 7.35 -12.96
C ARG A 77 -14.78 8.05 -12.65
N GLN A 78 -14.29 8.89 -13.56
CA GLN A 78 -13.03 9.64 -13.37
C GLN A 78 -13.10 10.54 -12.13
N ALA A 79 -14.21 11.22 -11.90
CA ALA A 79 -14.39 12.09 -10.74
C ALA A 79 -14.50 11.31 -9.42
N TYR A 80 -15.14 10.13 -9.43
CA TYR A 80 -15.17 9.24 -8.27
C TYR A 80 -13.79 8.68 -7.92
N LEU A 81 -12.95 8.33 -8.90
CA LEU A 81 -11.58 7.89 -8.63
C LEU A 81 -10.74 8.98 -7.94
N ARG A 82 -10.84 10.23 -8.41
CA ARG A 82 -10.20 11.37 -7.73
C ARG A 82 -10.75 11.56 -6.31
N ALA A 83 -12.07 11.51 -6.14
CA ALA A 83 -12.70 11.65 -4.83
C ALA A 83 -12.22 10.58 -3.84
N SER A 84 -12.15 9.31 -4.29
CA SER A 84 -11.65 8.19 -3.49
C SER A 84 -10.24 8.46 -2.96
N ASN A 85 -9.30 8.79 -3.85
CA ASN A 85 -7.92 9.08 -3.46
C ASN A 85 -7.82 10.33 -2.57
N TYR A 86 -8.57 11.39 -2.84
CA TYR A 86 -8.50 12.61 -2.02
C TYR A 86 -9.09 12.42 -0.62
N PHE A 87 -10.14 11.61 -0.46
CA PHE A 87 -10.66 11.23 0.86
C PHE A 87 -9.63 10.39 1.64
N ARG A 88 -9.01 9.39 0.99
CA ARG A 88 -7.89 8.61 1.57
C ARG A 88 -6.76 9.52 2.02
N THR A 89 -6.38 10.47 1.17
CA THR A 89 -5.31 11.44 1.45
C THR A 89 -5.69 12.33 2.64
N ALA A 90 -6.92 12.81 2.73
CA ALA A 90 -7.41 13.63 3.85
C ALA A 90 -7.34 12.90 5.19
N GLU A 91 -7.64 11.60 5.20
CA GLU A 91 -7.68 10.75 6.40
C GLU A 91 -6.29 10.43 6.97
N PHE A 92 -5.26 10.42 6.12
CA PHE A 92 -3.96 9.80 6.39
C PHE A 92 -3.34 10.11 7.76
N PHE A 93 -3.32 11.39 8.17
CA PHE A 93 -2.68 11.81 9.43
C PHE A 93 -3.55 11.62 10.69
N ARG A 94 -4.84 11.27 10.54
CA ARG A 94 -5.77 11.11 11.66
C ARG A 94 -5.59 9.75 12.34
N ARG A 95 -4.58 9.66 13.23
CA ARG A 95 -4.17 8.41 13.90
C ARG A 95 -4.10 8.49 15.42
N GLU A 96 -4.53 9.58 16.04
CA GLU A 96 -4.42 9.75 17.49
C GLU A 96 -5.26 8.74 18.30
N ASP A 97 -6.54 8.61 17.94
CA ASP A 97 -7.46 7.59 18.47
C ASP A 97 -8.50 7.26 17.38
N TYR A 98 -8.11 6.45 16.40
CA TYR A 98 -8.93 6.17 15.21
C TYR A 98 -10.34 5.66 15.57
N ASP A 99 -10.44 4.82 16.61
CA ASP A 99 -11.71 4.18 17.00
C ASP A 99 -12.72 5.19 17.56
N LYS A 100 -12.27 6.38 18.00
CA LYS A 100 -13.14 7.48 18.46
C LYS A 100 -13.18 8.67 17.50
N ASP A 101 -12.46 8.60 16.39
CA ASP A 101 -12.36 9.68 15.42
C ASP A 101 -13.42 9.52 14.32
N GLU A 102 -14.62 10.05 14.57
CA GLU A 102 -15.74 9.99 13.62
C GLU A 102 -15.39 10.59 12.25
N LEU A 103 -14.54 11.63 12.22
CA LEU A 103 -14.10 12.23 10.96
C LEU A 103 -13.17 11.29 10.19
N ALA A 104 -12.21 10.63 10.85
CA ALA A 104 -11.35 9.65 10.19
C ALA A 104 -12.18 8.49 9.60
N GLN A 105 -13.16 8.00 10.35
CA GLN A 105 -14.07 6.94 9.91
C GLN A 105 -14.92 7.38 8.71
N PHE A 106 -15.46 8.60 8.75
CA PHE A 106 -16.21 9.18 7.62
C PHE A 106 -15.34 9.31 6.36
N LEU A 107 -14.12 9.83 6.50
CA LEU A 107 -13.21 10.01 5.36
C LEU A 107 -12.81 8.67 4.74
N TYR A 108 -12.49 7.66 5.56
CA TYR A 108 -12.23 6.31 5.08
C TYR A 108 -13.45 5.72 4.34
N ALA A 109 -14.64 5.74 4.97
CA ALA A 109 -15.84 5.20 4.36
C ALA A 109 -16.19 5.90 3.03
N SER A 110 -16.01 7.23 2.97
CA SER A 110 -16.23 8.02 1.75
C SER A 110 -15.22 7.67 0.65
N SER A 111 -13.98 7.35 1.02
CA SER A 111 -12.96 6.90 0.08
C SER A 111 -13.34 5.58 -0.59
N GLU A 112 -13.75 4.59 0.21
CA GLU A 112 -14.19 3.28 -0.28
C GLU A 112 -15.49 3.40 -1.09
N GLU A 113 -16.50 4.13 -0.62
CA GLU A 113 -17.76 4.33 -1.37
C GLU A 113 -17.52 4.97 -2.74
N CYS A 114 -16.65 5.98 -2.82
CA CYS A 114 -16.28 6.59 -4.10
C CYS A 114 -15.57 5.59 -5.01
N PHE A 115 -14.68 4.75 -4.48
CA PHE A 115 -14.02 3.71 -5.26
C PHE A 115 -15.04 2.71 -5.84
N GLU A 116 -15.95 2.22 -5.01
CA GLU A 116 -17.00 1.27 -5.42
C GLU A 116 -17.91 1.87 -6.50
N LYS A 117 -18.34 3.14 -6.34
CA LYS A 117 -19.10 3.86 -7.36
C LYS A 117 -18.32 4.01 -8.66
N ALA A 118 -17.02 4.28 -8.60
CA ALA A 118 -16.18 4.30 -9.80
C ALA A 118 -16.14 2.94 -10.48
N MET A 119 -15.93 1.86 -9.72
CA MET A 119 -15.85 0.51 -10.27
C MET A 119 -17.18 0.04 -10.87
N ALA A 120 -18.32 0.39 -10.26
CA ALA A 120 -19.65 0.09 -10.80
C ALA A 120 -19.94 0.77 -12.15
N LEU A 121 -19.26 1.89 -12.44
CA LEU A 121 -19.34 2.62 -13.71
C LEU A 121 -18.25 2.21 -14.72
N SER A 122 -17.34 1.32 -14.32
CA SER A 122 -16.23 0.84 -15.13
C SER A 122 -16.68 -0.16 -16.20
N GLU A 123 -15.88 -0.32 -17.24
CA GLU A 123 -16.07 -1.37 -18.25
C GLU A 123 -15.68 -2.76 -17.74
N TYR A 124 -14.85 -2.82 -16.70
CA TYR A 124 -14.39 -4.06 -16.10
C TYR A 124 -15.48 -4.75 -15.27
N ALA A 125 -15.35 -6.06 -15.10
CA ALA A 125 -16.24 -6.81 -14.22
C ALA A 125 -15.72 -6.72 -12.78
N TYR A 126 -16.40 -5.92 -11.96
CA TYR A 126 -16.05 -5.66 -10.57
C TYR A 126 -16.91 -6.49 -9.60
N GLU A 127 -16.28 -6.99 -8.53
CA GLU A 127 -16.90 -7.71 -7.43
C GLU A 127 -16.22 -7.31 -6.11
N ALA A 128 -16.99 -6.88 -5.12
CA ALA A 128 -16.52 -6.82 -3.74
C ALA A 128 -16.49 -8.25 -3.18
N VAL A 129 -15.36 -8.66 -2.61
CA VAL A 129 -15.14 -10.02 -2.11
C VAL A 129 -14.99 -10.04 -0.60
N ALA A 130 -15.47 -11.13 -0.01
CA ALA A 130 -15.24 -11.49 1.39
C ALA A 130 -14.50 -12.82 1.42
N ILE A 131 -13.18 -12.76 1.63
CA ILE A 131 -12.29 -13.92 1.58
C ILE A 131 -12.38 -14.67 2.92
N PRO A 132 -12.74 -15.96 2.96
CA PRO A 132 -12.79 -16.73 4.20
C PRO A 132 -11.45 -16.69 4.94
N TYR A 133 -11.47 -16.34 6.23
CA TYR A 133 -10.26 -16.23 7.04
C TYR A 133 -10.56 -16.47 8.52
N GLU A 134 -10.06 -17.59 9.05
CA GLU A 134 -10.36 -18.04 10.42
C GLU A 134 -11.88 -18.00 10.70
N GLU A 135 -12.31 -17.34 11.77
CA GLU A 135 -13.73 -17.19 12.15
C GLU A 135 -14.38 -15.91 11.55
N THR A 136 -13.75 -15.31 10.55
CA THR A 136 -14.20 -14.07 9.89
C THR A 136 -13.91 -14.09 8.39
N THR A 137 -13.88 -12.91 7.76
CA THR A 137 -13.48 -12.74 6.36
C THR A 137 -12.49 -11.60 6.21
N LEU A 138 -11.67 -11.59 5.16
CA LEU A 138 -10.90 -10.41 4.76
C LEU A 138 -11.65 -9.67 3.65
N PRO A 139 -11.89 -8.36 3.78
CA PRO A 139 -12.54 -7.58 2.73
C PRO A 139 -11.58 -7.34 1.56
N GLY A 140 -12.11 -7.22 0.36
CA GLY A 140 -11.31 -6.96 -0.84
C GLY A 140 -12.14 -6.72 -2.08
N TYR A 141 -11.45 -6.63 -3.21
CA TYR A 141 -12.02 -6.36 -4.51
C TYR A 141 -11.41 -7.29 -5.56
N PHE A 142 -12.26 -7.94 -6.36
CA PHE A 142 -11.85 -8.64 -7.57
C PHE A 142 -12.33 -7.86 -8.79
N VAL A 143 -11.42 -7.60 -9.73
CA VAL A 143 -11.70 -6.94 -10.98
C VAL A 143 -11.19 -7.80 -12.12
N ALA A 144 -12.11 -8.31 -12.94
CA ALA A 144 -11.77 -9.04 -14.15
C ALA A 144 -11.78 -8.14 -15.37
N VAL A 145 -10.93 -8.48 -16.34
CA VAL A 145 -10.79 -7.76 -17.62
C VAL A 145 -12.13 -7.67 -18.36
N ASP A 146 -12.94 -8.72 -18.29
CA ASP A 146 -14.26 -8.78 -18.90
C ASP A 146 -15.15 -9.82 -18.18
N LYS A 147 -16.41 -9.94 -18.63
CA LYS A 147 -17.41 -10.87 -18.09
C LYS A 147 -17.37 -12.27 -18.71
N THR A 148 -16.34 -12.61 -19.48
CA THR A 148 -16.30 -13.89 -20.22
C THR A 148 -15.99 -15.10 -19.34
N ALA A 149 -15.61 -14.87 -18.08
CA ALA A 149 -15.20 -15.90 -17.12
C ALA A 149 -14.08 -16.83 -17.63
N LYS A 150 -13.30 -16.38 -18.63
CA LYS A 150 -12.15 -17.12 -19.13
C LYS A 150 -11.02 -17.07 -18.10
N PRO A 151 -10.31 -18.19 -17.85
CA PRO A 151 -9.09 -18.17 -17.06
C PRO A 151 -8.10 -17.14 -17.61
N ARG A 152 -7.65 -16.23 -16.76
CA ARG A 152 -6.65 -15.20 -17.09
C ARG A 152 -5.54 -15.18 -16.06
N LYS A 153 -4.41 -14.61 -16.47
CA LYS A 153 -3.34 -14.21 -15.55
C LYS A 153 -3.93 -13.28 -14.50
N THR A 154 -3.50 -13.40 -13.26
CA THR A 154 -4.09 -12.64 -12.15
C THR A 154 -2.99 -12.06 -11.28
N ILE A 155 -3.09 -10.78 -10.93
CA ILE A 155 -2.26 -10.16 -9.89
C ILE A 155 -3.07 -10.09 -8.61
N VAL A 156 -2.54 -10.68 -7.54
CA VAL A 156 -3.00 -10.50 -6.16
C VAL A 156 -2.16 -9.38 -5.53
N PHE A 157 -2.79 -8.27 -5.19
CA PHE A 157 -2.17 -7.15 -4.49
C PHE A 157 -2.26 -7.34 -2.97
N ASN A 158 -1.09 -7.28 -2.33
CA ASN A 158 -0.95 -7.20 -0.90
C ASN A 158 -0.37 -5.83 -0.55
N GLY A 159 -1.17 -5.03 0.14
CA GLY A 159 -0.77 -3.71 0.63
C GLY A 159 0.37 -3.75 1.65
N GLY A 160 0.81 -2.56 2.07
CA GLY A 160 1.82 -2.33 3.10
C GLY A 160 1.24 -1.87 4.44
N TYR A 161 1.97 -0.97 5.09
CA TYR A 161 1.72 -0.55 6.47
C TYR A 161 0.46 0.32 6.67
N ASP A 162 0.00 0.98 5.62
CA ASP A 162 -1.08 1.98 5.67
C ASP A 162 -2.03 1.96 4.46
N SER A 163 -1.77 1.13 3.47
CA SER A 163 -2.56 1.06 2.25
C SER A 163 -3.91 0.37 2.46
N THR A 164 -4.82 0.60 1.52
CA THR A 164 -6.13 -0.06 1.40
C THR A 164 -6.21 -0.88 0.12
N SER A 165 -7.15 -1.83 0.07
CA SER A 165 -7.43 -2.59 -1.14
C SER A 165 -7.86 -1.69 -2.30
N SER A 166 -8.61 -0.61 -2.03
CA SER A 166 -9.01 0.40 -3.02
C SER A 166 -7.81 1.16 -3.60
N GLU A 167 -6.81 1.48 -2.78
CA GLU A 167 -5.58 2.12 -3.24
C GLU A 167 -4.75 1.20 -4.16
N GLY A 168 -4.84 -0.11 -3.95
CA GLY A 168 -4.24 -1.12 -4.82
C GLY A 168 -4.61 -0.98 -6.30
N TRP A 169 -5.77 -0.41 -6.60
CA TRP A 169 -6.17 -0.05 -7.97
C TRP A 169 -5.16 0.88 -8.63
N PHE A 170 -4.76 1.95 -7.96
CA PHE A 170 -3.81 2.92 -8.48
C PHE A 170 -2.37 2.40 -8.43
N ALA A 171 -2.06 1.60 -7.42
CA ALA A 171 -0.73 1.04 -7.22
C ALA A 171 -0.34 0.00 -8.29
N ILE A 172 -1.27 -0.84 -8.75
CA ILE A 172 -0.98 -1.84 -9.80
C ILE A 172 -2.22 -2.30 -10.58
N GLY A 173 -3.41 -2.26 -9.99
CA GLY A 173 -4.62 -2.88 -10.55
C GLY A 173 -5.03 -2.35 -11.93
N ALA A 174 -5.08 -1.04 -12.10
CA ALA A 174 -5.39 -0.42 -13.38
C ALA A 174 -4.37 -0.78 -14.47
N ALA A 175 -3.08 -0.86 -14.11
CA ALA A 175 -2.00 -1.23 -15.02
C ALA A 175 -2.05 -2.71 -15.41
N ALA A 176 -2.46 -3.58 -14.48
CA ALA A 176 -2.67 -5.00 -14.67
C ALA A 176 -3.82 -5.26 -15.64
N LEU A 177 -4.97 -4.63 -15.42
CA LEU A 177 -6.16 -4.75 -16.26
C LEU A 177 -5.90 -4.28 -17.70
N ALA A 178 -5.21 -3.16 -17.87
CA ALA A 178 -4.81 -2.66 -19.19
C ALA A 178 -3.90 -3.65 -19.98
N ARG A 179 -3.26 -4.59 -19.28
CA ARG A 179 -2.41 -5.65 -19.86
C ARG A 179 -3.09 -7.02 -19.86
N GLY A 180 -4.39 -7.04 -19.55
CA GLY A 180 -5.25 -8.21 -19.58
C GLY A 180 -4.99 -9.20 -18.45
N TYR A 181 -4.55 -8.73 -17.29
CA TYR A 181 -4.58 -9.47 -16.02
C TYR A 181 -5.88 -9.19 -15.28
N ASN A 182 -6.45 -10.21 -14.63
CA ASN A 182 -7.39 -9.97 -13.54
C ASN A 182 -6.62 -9.41 -12.33
N PHE A 183 -7.35 -8.73 -11.44
CA PHE A 183 -6.80 -8.08 -10.27
C PHE A 183 -7.59 -8.48 -9.03
N LEU A 184 -6.90 -8.94 -8.00
CA LEU A 184 -7.46 -9.20 -6.67
C LEU A 184 -6.71 -8.34 -5.65
N ALA A 185 -7.39 -7.46 -4.95
CA ALA A 185 -6.86 -6.77 -3.78
C ALA A 185 -7.61 -7.19 -2.52
N PHE A 186 -6.94 -7.21 -1.38
CA PHE A 186 -7.54 -7.50 -0.10
C PHE A 186 -6.88 -6.67 1.00
N ASP A 187 -7.61 -6.44 2.08
CA ASP A 187 -7.06 -5.91 3.33
C ASP A 187 -6.85 -7.05 4.32
N GLY A 188 -5.59 -7.34 4.65
CA GLY A 188 -5.22 -8.31 5.68
C GLY A 188 -5.22 -7.70 7.08
N PRO A 189 -4.98 -8.51 8.14
CA PRO A 189 -4.83 -8.01 9.50
C PRO A 189 -3.80 -6.86 9.56
N GLY A 190 -4.18 -5.74 10.19
CA GLY A 190 -3.42 -4.49 10.26
C GLY A 190 -3.69 -3.50 9.12
N GLN A 191 -4.44 -3.90 8.09
CA GLN A 191 -4.63 -3.14 6.85
C GLN A 191 -6.10 -2.75 6.63
N GLY A 192 -6.31 -1.65 5.91
CA GLY A 192 -7.61 -1.13 5.45
C GLY A 192 -8.83 -1.51 6.30
N GLY A 193 -9.79 -2.21 5.70
CA GLY A 193 -11.03 -2.63 6.33
C GLY A 193 -10.87 -3.65 7.45
N ALA A 194 -9.84 -4.50 7.40
CA ALA A 194 -9.61 -5.52 8.43
C ALA A 194 -9.24 -4.92 9.78
N ILE A 195 -8.36 -3.90 9.83
CA ILE A 195 -8.09 -3.20 11.10
C ILE A 195 -9.23 -2.25 11.48
N ARG A 196 -9.85 -1.56 10.52
CA ARG A 196 -10.86 -0.52 10.79
C ARG A 196 -12.19 -1.09 11.25
N ASN A 197 -12.68 -2.14 10.58
CA ASN A 197 -14.02 -2.69 10.78
C ASN A 197 -13.99 -3.95 11.64
N GLN A 198 -12.96 -4.79 11.48
CA GLN A 198 -12.88 -6.09 12.15
C GLN A 198 -11.87 -6.12 13.31
N LYS A 199 -11.12 -5.02 13.51
CA LYS A 199 -10.13 -4.86 14.58
C LYS A 199 -9.05 -5.96 14.58
N LEU A 200 -8.67 -6.44 13.40
CA LEU A 200 -7.61 -7.43 13.23
C LEU A 200 -6.26 -6.70 13.19
N PRO A 201 -5.38 -6.82 14.19
CA PRO A 201 -4.04 -6.23 14.16
C PRO A 201 -3.08 -7.05 13.29
N PHE A 202 -1.98 -6.43 12.86
CA PHE A 202 -0.91 -7.10 12.13
C PHE A 202 -0.39 -8.34 12.87
N ARG A 203 0.00 -9.36 12.10
CA ARG A 203 0.67 -10.57 12.57
C ARG A 203 1.91 -10.88 11.70
N PRO A 204 2.99 -11.43 12.28
CA PRO A 204 4.25 -11.66 11.55
C PRO A 204 4.28 -12.95 10.72
N ASP A 205 3.37 -13.91 10.95
CA ASP A 205 3.27 -15.19 10.24
C ASP A 205 2.32 -15.09 9.03
N TRP A 206 2.72 -14.26 8.05
CA TRP A 206 1.86 -13.87 6.93
C TRP A 206 1.45 -15.01 5.98
N GLU A 207 2.10 -16.18 6.05
CA GLU A 207 1.61 -17.39 5.38
C GLU A 207 0.19 -17.75 5.83
N ARG A 208 -0.21 -17.41 7.07
CA ARG A 208 -1.57 -17.62 7.57
C ARG A 208 -2.60 -16.71 6.91
N VAL A 209 -2.17 -15.60 6.31
CA VAL A 209 -3.03 -14.62 5.65
C VAL A 209 -3.02 -14.83 4.13
N LEU A 210 -1.85 -14.97 3.51
CA LEU A 210 -1.77 -15.08 2.06
C LEU A 210 -2.29 -16.43 1.54
N THR A 211 -2.07 -17.54 2.25
CA THR A 211 -2.57 -18.86 1.83
C THR A 211 -4.09 -18.89 1.61
N PRO A 212 -4.97 -18.45 2.55
CA PRO A 212 -6.40 -18.42 2.32
C PRO A 212 -6.83 -17.42 1.22
N VAL A 213 -6.08 -16.33 1.02
CA VAL A 213 -6.31 -15.41 -0.12
C VAL A 213 -6.03 -16.12 -1.44
N LEU A 214 -4.95 -16.89 -1.53
CA LEU A 214 -4.65 -17.68 -2.72
C LEU A 214 -5.63 -18.84 -2.91
N ASP A 215 -6.12 -19.46 -1.83
CA ASP A 215 -7.18 -20.47 -1.91
C ASP A 215 -8.44 -19.88 -2.54
N HIS A 216 -8.85 -18.69 -2.10
CA HIS A 216 -9.98 -17.97 -2.68
C HIS A 216 -9.75 -17.62 -4.15
N ALA A 217 -8.57 -17.08 -4.49
CA ALA A 217 -8.25 -16.73 -5.88
C ALA A 217 -8.24 -17.95 -6.81
N LEU A 218 -7.62 -19.05 -6.39
CA LEU A 218 -7.46 -20.27 -7.18
C LEU A 218 -8.75 -21.10 -7.27
N ALA A 219 -9.72 -20.86 -6.39
CA ALA A 219 -11.05 -21.46 -6.50
C ALA A 219 -11.90 -20.86 -7.63
N ARG A 220 -11.51 -19.70 -8.18
CA ARG A 220 -12.24 -19.04 -9.25
C ARG A 220 -11.93 -19.64 -10.62
N ALA A 221 -12.97 -19.86 -11.42
CA ALA A 221 -12.83 -20.39 -12.78
C ALA A 221 -12.20 -19.37 -13.76
N ASP A 222 -12.23 -18.08 -13.44
CA ASP A 222 -11.67 -17.00 -14.25
C ASP A 222 -10.20 -16.70 -13.93
N VAL A 223 -9.55 -17.48 -13.04
CA VAL A 223 -8.13 -17.37 -12.69
C VAL A 223 -7.34 -18.53 -13.29
N ASP A 224 -6.24 -18.23 -13.98
CA ASP A 224 -5.28 -19.23 -14.45
C ASP A 224 -4.31 -19.59 -13.31
N PRO A 225 -4.37 -20.82 -12.76
CA PRO A 225 -3.53 -21.22 -11.63
C PRO A 225 -2.04 -21.24 -11.96
N GLY A 226 -1.66 -21.40 -13.24
CA GLY A 226 -0.26 -21.40 -13.67
C GLY A 226 0.31 -20.00 -13.87
N ARG A 227 -0.53 -18.95 -13.78
CA ARG A 227 -0.15 -17.55 -14.08
C ARG A 227 -0.69 -16.56 -13.04
N LEU A 228 -0.79 -17.01 -11.79
CA LEU A 228 -1.08 -16.15 -10.64
C LEU A 228 0.20 -15.49 -10.12
N VAL A 229 0.17 -14.18 -9.94
CA VAL A 229 1.29 -13.35 -9.47
C VAL A 229 0.87 -12.70 -8.16
N VAL A 230 1.80 -12.59 -7.20
CA VAL A 230 1.57 -11.83 -5.98
C VAL A 230 2.46 -10.59 -5.97
N PHE A 231 1.84 -9.43 -5.79
CA PHE A 231 2.50 -8.13 -5.70
C PHE A 231 2.46 -7.66 -4.25
N GLY A 232 3.62 -7.56 -3.61
CA GLY A 232 3.79 -7.02 -2.26
C GLY A 232 4.30 -5.59 -2.33
N TRP A 233 3.53 -4.65 -1.79
CA TRP A 233 3.83 -3.22 -1.88
C TRP A 233 4.25 -2.62 -0.54
N SER A 234 5.36 -1.88 -0.48
CA SER A 234 5.97 -1.34 0.75
C SER A 234 6.27 -2.47 1.76
N MET A 235 5.77 -2.38 3.00
CA MET A 235 5.78 -3.48 3.97
C MET A 235 5.18 -4.77 3.40
N GLY A 236 4.29 -4.68 2.40
CA GLY A 236 3.75 -5.81 1.65
C GLY A 236 4.84 -6.64 0.97
N GLY A 237 5.98 -6.05 0.60
CA GLY A 237 7.15 -6.78 0.11
C GLY A 237 7.69 -7.77 1.14
N TYR A 238 7.81 -7.34 2.42
CA TYR A 238 8.12 -8.26 3.53
C TYR A 238 7.01 -9.30 3.72
N LEU A 239 5.74 -8.88 3.77
CA LEU A 239 4.62 -9.77 4.08
C LEU A 239 4.49 -10.90 3.03
N VAL A 240 4.58 -10.55 1.75
CA VAL A 240 4.56 -11.51 0.64
C VAL A 240 5.78 -12.42 0.67
N ALA A 241 6.98 -11.88 0.88
CA ALA A 241 8.20 -12.68 0.98
C ALA A 241 8.14 -13.64 2.20
N ARG A 242 7.62 -13.18 3.34
CA ARG A 242 7.38 -14.00 4.53
C ARG A 242 6.43 -15.16 4.25
N ALA A 243 5.31 -14.90 3.60
CA ALA A 243 4.39 -15.96 3.19
C ALA A 243 5.06 -16.92 2.19
N ALA A 244 5.85 -16.40 1.26
CA ALA A 244 6.52 -17.19 0.22
C ALA A 244 7.58 -18.18 0.73
N THR A 245 8.00 -18.06 1.99
CA THR A 245 8.80 -19.10 2.67
C THR A 245 8.02 -20.41 2.88
N ARG A 246 6.68 -20.37 2.82
CA ARG A 246 5.78 -21.52 3.05
C ARG A 246 4.72 -21.72 1.96
N GLU A 247 4.39 -20.68 1.21
CA GLU A 247 3.39 -20.67 0.15
C GLU A 247 4.08 -20.51 -1.21
N HIS A 248 3.98 -21.51 -2.08
CA HIS A 248 4.76 -21.60 -3.32
C HIS A 248 3.91 -21.66 -4.59
N ARG A 249 2.59 -21.45 -4.49
CA ARG A 249 1.68 -21.60 -5.64
C ARG A 249 1.72 -20.45 -6.64
N ALA A 250 2.22 -19.28 -6.23
CA ALA A 250 2.38 -18.16 -7.16
C ALA A 250 3.43 -18.48 -8.24
N ALA A 251 3.18 -18.05 -9.47
CA ALA A 251 4.12 -18.20 -10.59
C ALA A 251 5.28 -17.19 -10.54
N ALA A 252 5.04 -16.02 -9.92
CA ALA A 252 6.02 -14.99 -9.67
C ALA A 252 5.62 -14.10 -8.49
N LEU A 253 6.62 -13.52 -7.82
CA LEU A 253 6.47 -12.47 -6.83
C LEU A 253 7.02 -11.16 -7.38
N ILE A 254 6.37 -10.06 -7.04
CA ILE A 254 6.89 -8.70 -7.20
C ILE A 254 6.97 -8.10 -5.80
N LEU A 255 8.16 -7.69 -5.38
CA LEU A 255 8.42 -7.12 -4.06
C LEU A 255 8.86 -5.67 -4.27
N ASP A 256 7.94 -4.73 -4.05
CA ASP A 256 8.09 -3.30 -4.36
C ASP A 256 7.82 -2.42 -3.12
N ASP A 257 8.80 -2.04 -2.31
CA ASP A 257 10.22 -2.42 -2.39
C ASP A 257 10.48 -3.81 -1.76
N GLY A 258 11.67 -4.38 -2.00
CA GLY A 258 12.15 -5.55 -1.26
C GLY A 258 12.42 -5.25 0.21
N VAL A 259 11.97 -6.10 1.14
CA VAL A 259 12.15 -5.86 2.58
C VAL A 259 12.59 -7.12 3.32
N LEU A 260 13.81 -7.11 3.87
CA LEU A 260 14.31 -8.17 4.75
C LEU A 260 13.83 -8.01 6.20
N ASP A 261 13.92 -6.80 6.76
CA ASP A 261 13.56 -6.48 8.13
C ASP A 261 12.78 -5.17 8.18
N PHE A 262 11.47 -5.27 8.38
CA PHE A 262 10.59 -4.10 8.44
C PHE A 262 10.87 -3.23 9.68
N GLY A 263 11.31 -3.85 10.79
CA GLY A 263 11.68 -3.12 12.00
C GLY A 263 12.83 -2.14 11.78
N ALA A 264 13.62 -2.29 10.70
CA ALA A 264 14.67 -1.35 10.34
C ALA A 264 14.14 0.08 10.15
N ALA A 265 12.92 0.26 9.63
CA ALA A 265 12.31 1.58 9.45
C ALA A 265 12.14 2.36 10.76
N PHE A 266 11.85 1.66 11.86
CA PHE A 266 11.71 2.26 13.19
C PHE A 266 13.07 2.52 13.85
N ARG A 267 14.09 1.71 13.52
CA ARG A 267 15.43 1.81 14.11
C ARG A 267 16.32 2.82 13.40
N ALA A 268 16.15 3.02 12.09
CA ALA A 268 17.02 3.86 11.26
C ALA A 268 17.11 5.32 11.76
N ARG A 269 16.04 5.84 12.38
CA ARG A 269 15.97 7.21 12.90
C ARG A 269 16.18 7.31 14.41
N GLN A 270 16.48 6.20 15.09
CA GLN A 270 16.68 6.17 16.54
C GLN A 270 18.17 6.16 16.90
N PRO A 271 18.59 6.93 17.92
CA PRO A 271 19.91 6.77 18.51
C PRO A 271 20.11 5.34 19.03
N ALA A 272 21.29 4.76 18.79
CA ALA A 272 21.58 3.35 19.13
C ALA A 272 21.33 2.98 20.61
N PHE A 273 21.42 3.94 21.53
CA PHE A 273 21.13 3.69 22.95
C PHE A 273 19.65 3.42 23.22
N VAL A 274 18.72 3.93 22.40
CA VAL A 274 17.26 3.72 22.57
C VAL A 274 16.92 2.24 22.47
N GLN A 275 17.55 1.52 21.54
CA GLN A 275 17.35 0.07 21.40
C GLN A 275 17.82 -0.70 22.64
N ARG A 276 18.95 -0.31 23.22
CA ARG A 276 19.43 -0.91 24.48
C ARG A 276 18.48 -0.63 25.64
N LEU A 277 17.90 0.55 25.71
CA LEU A 277 16.92 0.90 26.74
C LEU A 277 15.65 0.05 26.62
N VAL A 278 15.15 -0.16 25.39
CA VAL A 278 14.00 -1.06 25.12
C VAL A 278 14.32 -2.50 25.54
N GLU A 279 15.54 -2.97 25.28
CA GLU A 279 16.00 -4.32 25.66
C GLU A 279 16.16 -4.50 27.17
N GLN A 280 16.59 -3.44 27.86
CA GLN A 280 16.77 -3.42 29.30
C GLN A 280 15.46 -3.13 30.07
N GLY A 281 14.34 -2.92 29.36
CA GLY A 281 13.02 -2.68 29.97
C GLY A 281 12.80 -1.27 30.50
N TYR A 282 13.59 -0.27 30.07
CA TYR A 282 13.40 1.14 30.43
C TYR A 282 12.29 1.80 29.60
N ASP A 283 11.10 1.20 29.61
CA ASP A 283 9.98 1.56 28.73
C ASP A 283 9.53 3.01 28.91
N GLY A 284 9.38 3.46 30.16
CA GLY A 284 8.96 4.84 30.44
C GLY A 284 9.90 5.91 29.88
N VAL A 285 11.21 5.64 29.86
CA VAL A 285 12.21 6.55 29.25
C VAL A 285 12.08 6.53 27.73
N CYS A 286 11.93 5.34 27.14
CA CYS A 286 11.78 5.18 25.69
C CYS A 286 10.50 5.83 25.18
N ASP A 287 9.39 5.67 25.89
CA ASP A 287 8.10 6.25 25.55
C ASP A 287 8.13 7.78 25.68
N TRP A 288 8.77 8.31 26.71
CA TRP A 288 8.98 9.75 26.86
C TRP A 288 9.82 10.33 25.70
N LEU A 289 10.97 9.71 25.38
CA LEU A 289 11.81 10.14 24.25
C LEU A 289 11.06 10.08 22.92
N SER A 290 10.28 9.03 22.71
CA SER A 290 9.45 8.86 21.50
C SER A 290 8.37 9.94 21.41
N GLY A 291 7.76 10.33 22.54
CA GLY A 291 6.81 11.44 22.62
C GLY A 291 7.44 12.79 22.25
N VAL A 292 8.66 13.06 22.71
CA VAL A 292 9.41 14.28 22.34
C VAL A 292 9.69 14.30 20.84
N MET A 293 10.18 13.20 20.26
CA MET A 293 10.44 13.13 18.82
C MET A 293 9.14 13.28 18.00
N ALA A 294 8.05 12.64 18.41
CA ALA A 294 6.75 12.78 17.78
C ALA A 294 6.18 14.21 17.85
N ALA A 295 6.49 14.97 18.90
CA ALA A 295 6.08 16.37 18.98
C ALA A 295 6.77 17.23 17.90
N MET A 296 8.01 16.89 17.51
CA MET A 296 8.84 17.67 16.59
C MET A 296 8.77 17.22 15.13
N ASP A 297 8.44 15.95 14.87
CA ASP A 297 8.47 15.37 13.52
C ASP A 297 7.13 14.69 13.17
N THR A 298 6.49 15.16 12.10
CA THR A 298 5.20 14.67 11.62
C THR A 298 5.25 13.19 11.21
N GLY A 299 6.34 12.75 10.58
CA GLY A 299 6.53 11.37 10.15
C GLY A 299 6.68 10.42 11.32
N VAL A 300 7.49 10.78 12.33
CA VAL A 300 7.65 9.99 13.56
C VAL A 300 6.32 9.91 14.32
N ARG A 301 5.62 11.04 14.45
CA ARG A 301 4.30 11.09 15.10
C ARG A 301 3.31 10.14 14.45
N TRP A 302 3.20 10.22 13.12
CA TRP A 302 2.33 9.37 12.34
C TRP A 302 2.72 7.91 12.45
N ALA A 303 4.00 7.57 12.26
CA ALA A 303 4.49 6.19 12.28
C ALA A 303 4.23 5.50 13.62
N LEU A 304 4.45 6.20 14.75
CA LEU A 304 4.19 5.68 16.09
C LEU A 304 2.68 5.53 16.37
N ARG A 305 1.87 6.52 15.98
CA ARG A 305 0.42 6.48 16.17
C ARG A 305 -0.23 5.37 15.33
N ASN A 306 0.09 5.32 14.03
CA ASN A 306 -0.37 4.26 13.12
C ASN A 306 0.09 2.89 13.60
N GLY A 307 1.33 2.75 14.08
CA GLY A 307 1.88 1.47 14.52
C GLY A 307 1.24 0.93 15.76
N ARG A 308 1.00 1.78 16.75
CA ARG A 308 0.26 1.38 17.96
C ARG A 308 -1.11 0.84 17.61
N TRP A 309 -1.82 1.54 16.73
CA TRP A 309 -3.16 1.13 16.29
C TRP A 309 -3.12 -0.18 15.48
N THR A 310 -2.37 -0.22 14.38
CA THR A 310 -2.37 -1.35 13.44
C THR A 310 -1.71 -2.61 13.98
N MET A 311 -0.74 -2.48 14.89
CA MET A 311 -0.09 -3.63 15.56
C MET A 311 -0.80 -4.04 16.85
N GLY A 312 -1.81 -3.29 17.31
CA GLY A 312 -2.56 -3.59 18.53
C GLY A 312 -1.75 -3.43 19.82
N VAL A 313 -0.80 -2.49 19.85
CA VAL A 313 0.12 -2.25 20.98
C VAL A 313 -0.10 -0.89 21.64
N ARG A 314 0.27 -0.76 22.91
CA ARG A 314 -0.11 0.38 23.73
C ARG A 314 0.94 1.49 23.79
N SER A 315 2.19 1.20 23.50
CA SER A 315 3.30 2.14 23.66
C SER A 315 4.33 2.07 22.51
N ALA A 316 5.25 3.03 22.47
CA ALA A 316 6.33 3.04 21.48
C ALA A 316 7.36 1.93 21.76
N SER A 317 7.62 1.64 23.04
CA SER A 317 8.44 0.52 23.49
C SER A 317 7.87 -0.84 23.08
N GLU A 318 6.56 -1.05 23.24
CA GLU A 318 5.89 -2.27 22.76
C GLU A 318 5.94 -2.37 21.24
N LEU A 319 5.72 -1.28 20.50
CA LEU A 319 5.85 -1.24 19.05
C LEU A 319 7.26 -1.60 18.58
N ALA A 320 8.28 -1.06 19.24
CA ALA A 320 9.69 -1.37 18.95
C ALA A 320 10.01 -2.85 19.18
N ARG A 321 9.34 -3.53 20.11
CA ARG A 321 9.48 -4.98 20.31
C ARG A 321 8.66 -5.78 19.29
N ALA A 322 7.42 -5.40 19.03
CA ALA A 322 6.53 -6.08 18.10
C ALA A 322 7.13 -6.15 16.68
N THR A 323 7.72 -5.05 16.21
CA THR A 323 8.34 -4.95 14.88
C THR A 323 9.57 -5.85 14.70
N ARG A 324 10.19 -6.36 15.78
CA ARG A 324 11.31 -7.31 15.69
C ARG A 324 10.91 -8.66 15.09
N ALA A 325 9.64 -9.03 15.20
CA ALA A 325 9.12 -10.26 14.62
C ALA A 325 8.92 -10.17 13.09
N TYR A 326 9.03 -8.98 12.51
CA TYR A 326 8.82 -8.73 11.09
C TYR A 326 10.16 -8.77 10.33
N THR A 327 10.79 -9.94 10.34
CA THR A 327 12.09 -10.18 9.72
C THR A 327 12.17 -11.52 9.01
N LEU A 328 12.89 -11.54 7.89
CA LEU A 328 13.22 -12.72 7.08
C LEU A 328 14.64 -13.23 7.32
N VAL A 329 15.37 -12.65 8.29
CA VAL A 329 16.72 -13.12 8.65
C VAL A 329 16.67 -14.61 9.00
N GLY A 330 17.41 -15.41 8.24
CA GLY A 330 17.45 -16.87 8.40
C GLY A 330 16.31 -17.65 7.75
N SER A 331 15.41 -17.00 7.00
CA SER A 331 14.34 -17.68 6.24
C SER A 331 14.18 -17.22 4.79
N GLY A 332 14.87 -16.17 4.34
CA GLY A 332 14.82 -15.72 2.94
C GLY A 332 15.19 -16.80 1.92
N GLN A 333 16.10 -17.73 2.27
CA GLN A 333 16.48 -18.87 1.42
C GLN A 333 15.36 -19.91 1.23
N ASP A 334 14.32 -19.88 2.06
CA ASP A 334 13.19 -20.80 1.94
C ASP A 334 12.20 -20.37 0.84
N ILE A 335 12.36 -19.15 0.31
CA ILE A 335 11.58 -18.66 -0.83
C ILE A 335 12.03 -19.38 -2.10
N LYS A 336 11.08 -20.08 -2.74
CA LYS A 336 11.31 -20.84 -3.97
C LYS A 336 10.71 -20.17 -5.21
N THR A 337 9.73 -19.30 -5.00
CA THR A 337 9.03 -18.60 -6.06
C THR A 337 9.93 -17.55 -6.70
N PRO A 338 10.01 -17.46 -8.03
CA PRO A 338 10.79 -16.42 -8.71
C PRO A 338 10.35 -15.02 -8.32
N CYS A 339 11.31 -14.12 -8.06
CA CYS A 339 11.04 -12.78 -7.53
C CYS A 339 11.59 -11.68 -8.44
N LEU A 340 10.81 -10.63 -8.66
CA LEU A 340 11.35 -9.31 -8.98
C LEU A 340 11.47 -8.51 -7.67
N VAL A 341 12.69 -8.13 -7.32
CA VAL A 341 12.99 -7.26 -6.18
C VAL A 341 13.22 -5.86 -6.70
N MET A 342 12.35 -4.93 -6.33
CA MET A 342 12.48 -3.52 -6.67
C MET A 342 13.19 -2.77 -5.55
N ASP A 343 13.99 -1.78 -5.94
CA ASP A 343 14.74 -0.89 -5.04
C ASP A 343 14.60 0.56 -5.48
N ALA A 344 14.08 1.40 -4.59
CA ALA A 344 14.13 2.84 -4.73
C ALA A 344 15.42 3.42 -4.13
N GLU A 345 16.31 3.98 -4.97
CA GLU A 345 17.66 4.45 -4.59
C GLU A 345 17.68 5.39 -3.35
N ASN A 346 16.66 6.23 -3.22
CA ASN A 346 16.48 7.21 -2.15
C ASN A 346 15.24 6.93 -1.30
N ASP A 347 14.89 5.65 -1.11
CA ASP A 347 13.94 5.23 -0.09
C ASP A 347 14.35 5.84 1.27
N HIS A 348 13.43 6.55 1.91
CA HIS A 348 13.66 7.28 3.16
C HIS A 348 13.13 6.53 4.40
N PHE A 349 12.59 5.32 4.20
CA PHE A 349 12.09 4.39 5.20
C PHE A 349 12.92 3.10 5.26
N LEU A 350 13.17 2.46 4.12
CA LEU A 350 13.66 1.08 4.03
C LEU A 350 14.93 0.95 3.16
N LYS A 351 15.69 2.03 3.03
CA LYS A 351 16.95 2.06 2.27
C LYS A 351 17.85 0.86 2.57
N GLY A 352 18.26 0.15 1.52
CA GLY A 352 19.16 -1.00 1.60
C GLY A 352 18.50 -2.33 1.99
N GLN A 353 17.24 -2.33 2.44
CA GLN A 353 16.50 -3.57 2.68
C GLN A 353 16.30 -4.42 1.42
N PRO A 354 16.08 -3.86 0.21
CA PRO A 354 15.96 -4.66 -1.01
C PRO A 354 17.21 -5.50 -1.31
N GLU A 355 18.39 -4.90 -1.21
CA GLU A 355 19.66 -5.58 -1.44
C GLU A 355 19.92 -6.66 -0.37
N LEU A 356 19.67 -6.34 0.90
CA LEU A 356 19.79 -7.32 1.99
C LEU A 356 18.83 -8.51 1.81
N LEU A 357 17.61 -8.28 1.32
CA LEU A 357 16.69 -9.37 1.00
C LEU A 357 17.25 -10.21 -0.14
N ARG A 358 17.66 -9.57 -1.25
CA ARG A 358 18.23 -10.23 -2.43
C ARG A 358 19.38 -11.16 -2.08
N GLU A 359 20.28 -10.74 -1.19
CA GLU A 359 21.42 -11.54 -0.73
C GLU A 359 21.03 -12.85 -0.02
N THR A 360 19.82 -12.92 0.55
CA THR A 360 19.32 -14.13 1.21
C THR A 360 18.60 -15.10 0.26
N LEU A 361 18.19 -14.63 -0.92
CA LEU A 361 17.38 -15.42 -1.85
C LEU A 361 18.23 -16.48 -2.57
N THR A 362 17.72 -17.71 -2.63
CA THR A 362 18.30 -18.80 -3.44
C THR A 362 17.46 -19.16 -4.66
N CYS A 363 16.25 -18.61 -4.78
CA CYS A 363 15.42 -18.75 -5.97
C CYS A 363 15.94 -17.88 -7.12
N GLU A 364 15.41 -18.11 -8.32
CA GLU A 364 15.55 -17.18 -9.43
C GLU A 364 15.04 -15.78 -9.00
N ASN A 365 15.85 -14.75 -9.22
CA ASN A 365 15.46 -13.39 -8.90
C ASN A 365 16.07 -12.38 -9.89
N GLU A 366 15.32 -11.32 -10.17
CA GLU A 366 15.78 -10.11 -10.86
C GLU A 366 15.75 -8.96 -9.85
N PHE A 367 16.78 -8.12 -9.86
CA PHE A 367 16.87 -6.94 -9.00
C PHE A 367 16.94 -5.69 -9.86
N VAL A 368 16.03 -4.75 -9.62
CA VAL A 368 15.97 -3.49 -10.36
C VAL A 368 15.94 -2.33 -9.40
N SER A 369 16.98 -1.50 -9.45
CA SER A 369 17.04 -0.23 -8.74
C SER A 369 16.62 0.90 -9.68
N LEU A 370 15.56 1.62 -9.33
CA LEU A 370 15.10 2.80 -10.06
C LEU A 370 15.63 4.08 -9.42
N LYS A 371 16.07 5.00 -10.27
CA LYS A 371 16.94 6.11 -9.87
C LYS A 371 16.24 7.46 -9.92
N ALA A 372 16.91 8.47 -9.35
CA ALA A 372 16.40 9.83 -9.28
C ALA A 372 16.23 10.46 -10.68
N GLU A 373 17.07 10.07 -11.64
CA GLU A 373 16.98 10.52 -13.04
C GLU A 373 15.69 10.06 -13.74
N GLU A 374 15.07 8.98 -13.25
CA GLU A 374 13.79 8.46 -13.72
C GLU A 374 12.60 9.02 -12.91
N GLY A 375 12.86 9.84 -11.89
CA GLY A 375 11.85 10.32 -10.94
C GLY A 375 11.28 9.24 -10.03
N ALA A 376 11.93 8.07 -9.96
CA ALA A 376 11.43 6.84 -9.36
C ALA A 376 12.25 6.38 -8.14
N ASP A 377 13.00 7.29 -7.51
CA ASP A 377 13.93 6.99 -6.41
C ASP A 377 13.30 7.03 -5.02
N THR A 378 12.07 7.50 -4.88
CA THR A 378 11.39 7.53 -3.59
C THR A 378 10.74 6.18 -3.28
N HIS A 379 10.55 5.87 -2.00
CA HIS A 379 9.94 4.61 -1.54
C HIS A 379 8.73 4.20 -2.39
N CYS A 380 8.68 2.95 -2.85
CA CYS A 380 7.63 2.43 -3.74
C CYS A 380 7.48 3.19 -5.07
N HIS A 381 8.52 3.90 -5.49
CA HIS A 381 8.61 4.66 -6.74
C HIS A 381 7.48 5.69 -6.91
N GLN A 382 7.05 6.32 -5.81
CA GLN A 382 5.91 7.24 -5.84
C GLN A 382 6.14 8.37 -6.84
N GLY A 383 5.13 8.57 -7.70
CA GLY A 383 5.18 9.57 -8.78
C GLY A 383 5.66 9.02 -10.13
N ALA A 384 6.20 7.80 -10.21
CA ALA A 384 6.76 7.23 -11.44
C ALA A 384 6.07 5.94 -11.91
N PHE A 385 4.77 5.77 -11.62
CA PHE A 385 4.05 4.51 -11.84
C PHE A 385 4.15 3.92 -13.25
N PHE A 386 4.09 4.72 -14.33
CA PHE A 386 4.28 4.17 -15.68
C PHE A 386 5.65 3.52 -15.88
N ARG A 387 6.70 4.12 -15.32
CA ARG A 387 8.06 3.58 -15.40
C ARG A 387 8.21 2.31 -14.55
N THR A 388 7.70 2.34 -13.32
CA THR A 388 7.66 1.18 -12.43
C THR A 388 6.91 0.01 -13.07
N HIS A 389 5.72 0.28 -13.62
CA HIS A 389 4.90 -0.72 -14.30
C HIS A 389 5.57 -1.25 -15.57
N GLN A 390 6.33 -0.44 -16.30
CA GLN A 390 7.12 -0.95 -17.42
C GLN A 390 8.07 -2.06 -16.95
N VAL A 391 8.86 -1.82 -15.88
CA VAL A 391 9.75 -2.85 -15.33
C VAL A 391 8.99 -4.10 -14.92
N ILE A 392 7.95 -3.93 -14.10
CA ILE A 392 7.18 -5.04 -13.53
C ILE A 392 6.58 -5.89 -14.64
N PHE A 393 5.91 -5.27 -15.62
CA PHE A 393 5.21 -6.01 -16.65
C PHE A 393 6.14 -6.54 -17.74
N ASP A 394 7.31 -5.96 -17.96
CA ASP A 394 8.34 -6.55 -18.83
C ASP A 394 8.92 -7.82 -18.21
N TYR A 395 9.18 -7.81 -16.89
CA TYR A 395 9.55 -9.02 -16.14
C TYR A 395 8.47 -10.09 -16.24
N LEU A 396 7.21 -9.73 -15.97
CA LEU A 396 6.08 -10.69 -16.05
C LEU A 396 5.86 -11.21 -17.47
N ALA A 397 6.02 -10.38 -18.50
CA ALA A 397 5.90 -10.80 -19.89
C ALA A 397 6.95 -11.87 -20.26
N LYS A 398 8.20 -11.72 -19.80
CA LYS A 398 9.25 -12.73 -19.98
C LYS A 398 8.95 -14.02 -19.21
N ARG A 399 8.40 -13.89 -17.99
CA ARG A 399 8.21 -15.01 -17.07
C ARG A 399 6.98 -15.89 -17.37
N ILE A 400 5.83 -15.26 -17.57
CA ILE A 400 4.53 -15.94 -17.72
C ILE A 400 3.83 -15.65 -19.05
N GLY A 401 4.55 -15.00 -19.98
CA GLY A 401 4.08 -14.70 -21.33
C GLY A 401 3.15 -13.49 -21.43
N VAL A 402 2.97 -12.99 -22.65
CA VAL A 402 1.94 -12.01 -23.01
C VAL A 402 0.64 -12.72 -23.39
N ASN A 403 -0.49 -12.02 -23.36
CA ASN A 403 -1.76 -12.62 -23.78
C ASN A 403 -1.74 -12.92 -25.29
N GLY A 404 -2.08 -14.15 -25.67
CA GLY A 404 -2.18 -14.57 -27.07
C GLY A 404 -0.87 -15.02 -27.73
N ALA A 405 0.21 -15.23 -26.97
CA ALA A 405 1.45 -15.86 -27.42
C ALA A 405 1.54 -17.32 -26.98
#